data_AF-A0A1F4NIG5-F1
#
_entry.id   AF-A0A1F4NIG5-F1
#
_cell.length_a   1.000
_cell.length_b   1.000
_cell.length_c   1.000
_cell.angle_alpha   90.00
_cell.angle_beta   90.00
_cell.angle_gamma   90.00
#
_symmetry.space_group_name_H-M   'P 1'
#
loop_
_entity.id
_entity.type
_entity.pdbx_description
1 polymer ?
#
loop_
_entity_poly.entity_id
_entity_poly.type
_entity_poly.pdbx_seq_one_letter_code
_entity_poly.pdbx_strand_id
1 'polypeptide(L)' 'MRTLLQVACSGRIVKNALRIALVVGSILNLINQGSAIVAGSGISWIHVALNYFVPYCVASYSAAKNEVTPRGSQQ' A
#
# COMPACT_ATOMS: atom_id res chain seq x y z
N MET A 1 -1.74 26.45 -2.96
CA MET A 1 -0.84 25.28 -3.03
C MET A 1 -1.50 24.14 -2.26
N ARG A 2 -1.92 23.06 -2.93
CA ARG A 2 -2.45 21.88 -2.22
C ARG A 2 -1.26 21.10 -1.65
N THR A 3 -1.26 20.88 -0.34
CA THR A 3 -0.17 20.16 0.34
C THR A 3 -0.14 18.70 -0.10
N LEU A 4 1.04 18.07 -0.15
CA LEU A 4 1.20 16.64 -0.48
C LEU A 4 0.24 15.73 0.30
N LEU A 5 -0.03 16.06 1.57
CA LEU A 5 -0.98 15.35 2.43
C LEU A 5 -2.44 15.49 1.96
N GLN A 6 -2.86 16.67 1.49
CA GLN A 6 -4.22 16.86 0.95
C GLN A 6 -4.42 16.12 -0.36
N VAL A 7 -3.37 16.01 -1.17
CA VAL A 7 -3.40 15.23 -2.41
C VAL A 7 -3.41 13.73 -2.09
N ALA A 8 -2.56 13.26 -1.18
CA ALA A 8 -2.55 11.88 -0.70
C ALA A 8 -3.91 11.42 -0.15
N CYS A 9 -4.63 12.33 0.54
CA CYS A 9 -5.96 12.09 1.09
C CYS A 9 -7.10 12.31 0.07
N SER A 10 -6.81 12.55 -1.21
CA SER A 10 -7.82 12.59 -2.27
C SER A 10 -8.49 11.22 -2.40
N GLY A 11 -9.83 11.19 -2.42
CA GLY A 11 -10.59 9.93 -2.45
C GLY A 11 -10.22 8.98 -3.60
N ARG A 12 -9.77 9.52 -4.74
CA ARG A 12 -9.26 8.71 -5.87
C ARG A 12 -7.91 8.05 -5.54
N ILE A 13 -7.01 8.76 -4.88
CA ILE A 13 -5.70 8.25 -4.48
C ILE A 13 -5.86 7.19 -3.39
N VAL A 14 -6.66 7.48 -2.36
CA VAL A 14 -6.94 6.54 -1.27
C VAL A 14 -7.53 5.24 -1.82
N LYS A 15 -8.51 5.32 -2.74
CA LYS A 15 -9.15 4.12 -3.31
C LYS A 15 -8.17 3.25 -4.12
N ASN A 16 -7.27 3.88 -4.88
CA ASN A 16 -6.23 3.16 -5.62
C ASN A 16 -5.18 2.56 -4.68
N ALA A 17 -4.72 3.32 -3.69
CA ALA A 17 -3.76 2.87 -2.69
C ALA A 17 -4.30 1.69 -1.87
N LEU A 18 -5.57 1.74 -1.48
CA LEU A 18 -6.25 0.66 -0.77
C LEU A 18 -6.33 -0.61 -1.63
N ARG A 19 -6.65 -0.48 -2.92
CA ARG A 19 -6.71 -1.64 -3.83
C ARG A 19 -5.34 -2.30 -4.00
N ILE A 20 -4.28 -1.50 -4.15
CA ILE A 20 -2.90 -1.99 -4.25
C ILE A 20 -2.51 -2.67 -2.93
N ALA A 21 -2.79 -2.05 -1.79
CA ALA A 21 -2.51 -2.60 -0.48
C ALA A 21 -3.20 -3.95 -0.25
N LEU A 22 -4.46 -4.09 -0.67
CA LEU A 22 -5.20 -5.34 -0.53
C LEU A 22 -4.60 -6.46 -1.40
N VAL A 23 -4.28 -6.20 -2.67
CA VAL A 23 -3.71 -7.21 -3.56
C VAL A 23 -2.31 -7.61 -3.11
N VAL A 24 -1.42 -6.63 -2.95
CA VAL A 24 -0.01 -6.87 -2.60
C VAL A 24 0.10 -7.41 -1.19
N GLY A 25 -0.69 -6.90 -0.24
CA GLY A 25 -0.70 -7.38 1.14
C GLY A 25 -1.24 -8.80 1.27
N SER A 26 -2.22 -9.19 0.47
CA SER A 26 -2.70 -10.59 0.42
C SER A 26 -1.61 -11.53 -0.09
N ILE A 27 -0.88 -11.14 -1.14
CA ILE A 27 0.22 -11.93 -1.71
C ILE A 27 1.37 -12.05 -0.70
N LEU A 28 1.78 -10.95 -0.09
CA LEU A 28 2.82 -10.94 0.95
C LEU A 28 2.43 -11.79 2.15
N ASN A 29 1.16 -11.76 2.57
CA ASN A 29 0.67 -12.59 3.65
C ASN A 29 0.75 -14.08 3.31
N LEU A 30 0.42 -14.45 2.08
CA LEU A 30 0.51 -15.82 1.60
C LEU A 30 1.96 -16.30 1.49
N ILE A 31 2.89 -15.46 1.03
CA ILE A 31 4.32 -15.81 0.94
C ILE A 31 4.94 -15.92 2.34
N ASN A 32 4.66 -14.96 3.22
CA ASN A 32 5.34 -14.81 4.52
C ASN A 32 4.78 -15.75 5.59
N GLN A 33 3.48 -16.04 5.57
CA GLN A 33 2.82 -16.85 6.59
C GLN A 33 2.03 -18.03 6.02
N GLY A 34 2.01 -18.25 4.70
CA GLY A 34 1.34 -19.42 4.12
C GLY A 34 1.93 -20.74 4.62
N SER A 35 3.24 -20.82 4.79
CA SER A 35 3.90 -21.99 5.38
C SER A 35 3.59 -22.17 6.86
N ALA A 36 3.46 -21.07 7.63
CA ALA A 36 3.10 -21.11 9.06
C ALA A 36 1.64 -21.54 9.27
N ILE A 37 0.72 -21.06 8.42
CA ILE A 37 -0.70 -21.47 8.40
C ILE A 37 -0.82 -22.97 8.09
N VAL A 38 -0.06 -23.47 7.11
CA VAL A 38 -0.04 -24.89 6.74
C VAL A 38 0.63 -25.76 7.81
N ALA A 39 1.65 -25.23 8.50
CA ALA A 39 2.37 -25.93 9.58
C ALA A 39 1.68 -25.84 10.96
N GLY A 40 0.56 -25.13 11.10
CA GLY A 40 -0.14 -24.93 12.38
C GLY A 40 0.62 -24.08 13.40
N SER A 41 1.67 -23.38 12.98
CA SER A 41 2.41 -22.44 13.81
C SER A 41 1.61 -21.13 13.92
N GLY A 42 1.43 -20.62 15.13
CA GLY A 42 0.56 -19.48 15.42
C GLY A 42 0.80 -18.28 14.49
N ILE A 43 -0.28 -17.68 13.99
CA ILE A 43 -0.23 -16.54 13.07
C ILE A 43 0.31 -15.31 13.80
N SER A 44 1.37 -14.70 13.26
CA SER A 44 1.89 -13.41 13.75
C SER A 44 1.07 -12.26 13.18
N TRP A 45 0.17 -11.71 14.00
CA TRP A 45 -0.71 -10.59 13.64
C TRP A 45 0.06 -9.32 13.25
N ILE A 46 1.25 -9.09 13.82
CA ILE A 46 2.13 -7.97 13.45
C ILE A 46 2.63 -8.11 12.01
N HIS A 47 3.01 -9.32 11.59
CA HIS A 47 3.42 -9.57 10.21
C HIS A 47 2.26 -9.39 9.23
N VAL A 48 1.04 -9.82 9.60
CA VAL A 48 -0.16 -9.56 8.79
C VAL A 48 -0.35 -8.05 8.63
N ALA A 49 -0.30 -7.29 9.72
CA ALA A 49 -0.51 -5.84 9.69
C ALA A 49 0.52 -5.13 8.79
N LEU A 50 1.81 -5.49 8.91
CA LEU A 50 2.88 -4.91 8.08
C LEU A 50 2.73 -5.25 6.60
N ASN A 51 2.29 -6.47 6.26
CA ASN A 51 2.06 -6.90 4.89
C ASN A 51 1.02 -6.04 4.16
N TYR A 52 0.01 -5.52 4.87
CA TYR A 52 -0.96 -4.57 4.28
C TYR A 52 -0.51 -3.11 4.41
N PHE A 53 0.14 -2.74 5.52
CA PHE A 53 0.51 -1.36 5.82
C PHE A 53 1.61 -0.82 4.89
N VAL A 54 2.64 -1.61 4.60
CA VAL A 54 3.75 -1.21 3.74
C VAL A 54 3.28 -0.86 2.31
N PRO A 55 2.55 -1.73 1.58
CA PRO A 55 2.10 -1.40 0.23
C PRO A 55 1.07 -0.25 0.21
N TYR A 56 0.28 -0.07 1.27
CA TYR A 56 -0.60 1.10 1.40
C TYR A 56 0.18 2.41 1.47
N CYS A 57 1.24 2.46 2.28
CA CYS A 57 2.10 3.62 2.43
C CYS A 57 2.86 3.94 1.13
N VAL A 58 3.40 2.92 0.47
CA VAL A 58 4.12 3.07 -0.81
C VAL A 58 3.18 3.58 -1.92
N ALA A 59 1.97 3.03 -2.01
CA ALA A 59 1.00 3.46 -3.02
C ALA A 59 0.49 4.89 -2.77
N SER A 60 0.22 5.26 -1.51
CA SER A 60 -0.21 6.61 -1.13
C SER A 60 0.87 7.64 -1.42
N TYR A 61 2.13 7.35 -1.08
CA TYR A 61 3.27 8.23 -1.36
C TYR A 61 3.51 8.40 -2.86
N SER A 62 3.50 7.30 -3.62
CA SER A 62 3.72 7.33 -5.07
C SER A 62 2.64 8.14 -5.80
N ALA A 63 1.38 7.97 -5.41
CA ALA A 63 0.27 8.72 -5.99
C ALA A 63 0.32 10.22 -5.63
N ALA A 64 0.64 10.55 -4.38
CA ALA A 64 0.81 11.94 -3.97
C ALA A 64 1.97 12.63 -4.71
N LYS A 65 3.10 11.93 -4.88
CA LYS A 65 4.24 12.42 -5.66
C LYS A 65 3.85 12.66 -7.12
N ASN A 66 3.14 11.72 -7.74
CA ASN A 66 2.75 11.81 -9.15
C ASN A 66 1.74 12.94 -9.44
N GLU A 67 0.86 13.26 -8.47
CA GLU A 67 -0.10 14.37 -8.59
C GLU A 67 0.51 15.74 -8.27
N VAL A 68 1.55 15.80 -7.43
CA VAL A 68 2.28 17.05 -7.14
C VAL A 68 3.32 17.37 -8.21
N THR A 69 3.83 16.38 -8.95
CA THR A 69 4.61 16.62 -10.16
C THR A 69 3.70 17.21 -11.25
N PRO A 70 3.92 18.45 -11.72
CA PRO A 70 3.17 19.01 -12.83
C PRO A 70 3.40 18.16 -14.08
N ARG A 71 2.37 17.97 -14.92
CA ARG A 71 2.39 17.20 -16.18
C ARG A 71 3.31 17.79 -17.29
N GLY A 72 4.48 18.33 -16.95
CA GLY A 72 5.33 19.10 -17.86
C GLY A 72 6.72 18.54 -18.15
N SER A 73 7.12 17.37 -17.64
CA SER A 73 8.50 16.88 -17.80
C SER A 73 8.65 15.35 -17.91
N GLN A 74 7.68 14.69 -18.54
CA GLN A 74 7.77 13.28 -18.98
C GLN A 74 7.53 13.17 -20.49
N GLN A 75 8.19 14.04 -21.26
CA GLN A 75 8.40 13.88 -22.70
C GLN A 75 9.87 14.15 -23.01
#